data_AF-A0A7Z7N6D3-F1
#
_entry.id   AF-A0A7Z7N6D3-F1
#
_cell.length_a   1.000
_cell.length_b   1.000
_cell.length_c   1.000
_cell.angle_alpha   90.00
_cell.angle_beta   90.00
_cell.angle_gamma   90.00
#
_symmetry.space_group_name_H-M   'P 1'
#
loop_
_entity.id
_entity.type
_entity.pdbx_description
1 polymer ?
#
loop_
_entity_poly.entity_id
_entity_poly.type
_entity_poly.pdbx_seq_one_letter_code
_entity_poly.pdbx_strand_id
1 'polypeptide(L)'
;MSTLKFSQSADIDGAKLLPSHLADSELDHLERVIESFARSNKPHMLGWLDDGYWQKRVRTLAEENDLVATQRQRVLRLLDLLERKAVLSERSRAA
;
A
#
# COMPACT_ATOMS: atom_id res chain seq x y z
N MET A 1 -29.99 7.91 9.65
CA MET A 1 -29.62 7.33 8.33
C MET A 1 -28.33 8.00 7.90
N SER A 2 -27.15 7.39 7.87
CA SER A 2 -26.69 6.04 8.17
C SER A 2 -25.27 6.18 8.73
N THR A 3 -25.01 5.62 9.90
CA THR A 3 -23.67 5.44 10.47
C THR A 3 -23.11 4.13 9.93
N LEU A 4 -22.08 4.18 9.10
CA LEU A 4 -21.22 3.02 8.84
C LEU A 4 -19.88 3.26 9.54
N LYS A 5 -19.87 2.85 10.81
CA LYS A 5 -18.67 2.75 11.64
C LYS A 5 -18.14 1.33 11.42
N PHE A 6 -17.20 1.17 10.48
CA PHE A 6 -16.41 -0.06 10.39
C PHE A 6 -15.37 -0.04 11.51
N SER A 7 -15.79 -0.47 12.69
CA SER A 7 -14.89 -1.02 13.70
C SER A 7 -15.08 -2.52 13.66
N GLN A 8 -14.11 -3.26 13.13
CA GLN A 8 -13.98 -4.66 13.52
C GLN A 8 -12.52 -5.01 13.74
N SER A 9 -12.23 -5.12 15.02
CA SER A 9 -11.05 -5.67 15.65
C SER A 9 -10.83 -7.11 15.22
N ALA A 10 -9.55 -7.49 15.16
CA ALA A 10 -9.06 -8.80 14.78
C ALA A 10 -9.64 -9.96 15.61
N ASP A 11 -10.18 -10.95 14.90
CA ASP A 11 -10.27 -12.34 15.36
C ASP A 11 -9.48 -13.19 14.35
N ILE A 12 -8.30 -13.62 14.80
CA ILE A 12 -7.39 -14.52 14.09
C ILE A 12 -7.80 -15.94 14.49
N ASP A 13 -8.60 -16.61 13.65
CA ASP A 13 -8.63 -18.07 13.48
C ASP A 13 -9.61 -18.41 12.35
N GLY A 14 -9.06 -18.67 11.15
CA GLY A 14 -9.86 -19.03 9.95
C GLY A 14 -10.44 -17.85 9.17
N ALA A 15 -9.82 -16.66 9.23
CA ALA A 15 -10.29 -15.48 8.51
C ALA A 15 -10.38 -15.75 7.00
N LYS A 16 -11.60 -15.87 6.50
CA LYS A 16 -11.90 -15.92 5.07
C LYS A 16 -11.41 -14.59 4.47
N LEU A 17 -10.31 -14.65 3.73
CA LEU A 17 -9.74 -13.51 3.04
C LEU A 17 -10.83 -12.72 2.30
N LEU A 18 -10.70 -11.40 2.28
CA LEU A 18 -11.60 -10.54 1.54
C LEU A 18 -11.55 -10.90 0.04
N PRO A 19 -12.68 -10.84 -0.67
CA PRO A 19 -12.72 -11.15 -2.08
C PRO A 19 -11.76 -10.28 -2.91
N SER A 20 -11.13 -10.87 -3.93
CA SER A 20 -10.20 -10.20 -4.85
C SER A 20 -10.74 -8.90 -5.44
N HIS A 21 -12.04 -8.80 -5.75
CA HIS A 21 -12.62 -7.58 -6.34
C HIS A 21 -12.55 -6.35 -5.41
N LEU A 22 -12.46 -6.55 -4.09
CA LEU A 22 -12.28 -5.45 -3.13
C LEU A 22 -10.85 -4.89 -3.19
N ALA A 23 -9.87 -5.74 -3.49
CA ALA A 23 -8.48 -5.32 -3.62
C ALA A 23 -8.23 -4.45 -4.85
N ASP A 24 -9.00 -4.59 -5.94
CA ASP A 24 -8.73 -3.84 -7.18
C ASP A 24 -8.85 -2.33 -7.00
N SER A 25 -9.91 -1.85 -6.33
CA SER A 25 -10.09 -0.41 -6.09
C SER A 25 -9.02 0.15 -5.16
N GLU A 26 -8.59 -0.62 -4.17
CA GLU A 26 -7.51 -0.21 -3.27
C GLU A 26 -6.16 -0.19 -4.00
N LEU A 27 -5.88 -1.19 -4.84
CA LEU A 27 -4.68 -1.25 -5.67
C LEU A 27 -4.61 -0.10 -6.66
N ASP A 28 -5.71 0.23 -7.34
CA ASP A 28 -5.79 1.39 -8.23
C ASP A 28 -5.45 2.70 -7.50
N HIS A 29 -5.96 2.86 -6.27
CA HIS A 29 -5.66 4.02 -5.45
C HIS A 29 -4.19 4.08 -5.07
N LEU A 30 -3.64 2.98 -4.54
CA LEU A 30 -2.25 2.88 -4.14
C LEU A 30 -1.29 3.11 -5.31
N GLU A 31 -1.58 2.57 -6.49
CA GLU A 31 -0.79 2.80 -7.70
C GLU A 31 -0.76 4.27 -8.08
N ARG A 32 -1.90 4.92 -8.21
CA ARG A 32 -1.95 6.35 -8.58
C ARG A 32 -1.20 7.22 -7.58
N VAL A 33 -1.38 6.95 -6.30
CA VAL A 33 -0.78 7.71 -5.20
C VAL A 33 0.74 7.53 -5.20
N ILE A 34 1.22 6.28 -5.20
CA ILE A 34 2.66 5.97 -5.15
C ILE A 34 3.37 6.41 -6.44
N GLU A 35 2.77 6.23 -7.62
CA GLU A 35 3.36 6.69 -8.89
C GLU A 35 3.38 8.22 -9.00
N SER A 36 2.34 8.90 -8.50
CA SER A 36 2.34 10.37 -8.43
C SER A 36 3.52 10.87 -7.60
N PHE A 37 3.81 10.22 -6.46
CA PHE A 37 4.97 10.55 -5.65
C PHE A 37 6.30 10.21 -6.32
N ALA A 38 6.38 9.05 -7.00
CA ALA A 38 7.58 8.67 -7.73
C ALA A 38 7.94 9.68 -8.82
N ARG A 39 6.94 10.33 -9.42
CA ARG A 39 7.13 11.41 -10.41
C ARG A 39 7.42 12.76 -9.78
N SER A 40 6.91 13.03 -8.58
CA SER A 40 7.19 14.29 -7.89
C SER A 40 8.57 14.25 -7.23
N ASN A 41 9.50 15.11 -7.65
CA ASN A 41 10.80 15.29 -6.98
C ASN A 41 10.68 16.03 -5.62
N LYS A 42 9.56 15.82 -4.90
CA LYS A 42 9.24 16.43 -3.62
C LYS A 42 9.26 15.34 -2.56
N PRO A 43 10.38 15.15 -1.85
CA PRO A 43 10.52 14.15 -0.78
C PRO A 43 9.47 14.27 0.33
N HIS A 44 8.83 15.45 0.43
CA HIS A 44 7.97 15.86 1.54
C HIS A 44 6.49 16.02 1.17
N MET A 45 6.07 15.62 -0.04
CA MET A 45 4.68 15.82 -0.46
C MET A 45 3.64 15.01 0.34
N LEU A 46 4.09 14.08 1.17
CA LEU A 46 3.35 13.56 2.30
C LEU A 46 4.15 13.73 3.59
N GLY A 47 4.30 14.97 4.06
CA GLY A 47 5.00 15.30 5.31
C GLY A 47 4.45 14.66 6.60
N TRP A 48 3.68 13.58 6.51
CA TRP A 48 3.10 12.84 7.62
C TRP A 48 3.13 11.31 7.46
N LEU A 49 3.32 10.75 6.26
CA LEU A 49 3.31 9.30 6.02
C LEU A 49 4.56 8.89 5.23
N ASP A 50 5.48 8.21 5.91
CA ASP A 50 6.76 7.77 5.36
C ASP A 50 6.64 6.58 4.38
N ASP A 51 7.74 6.24 3.71
CA ASP A 51 7.78 5.08 2.80
C ASP A 51 7.43 3.77 3.53
N GLY A 52 7.70 3.67 4.85
CA GLY A 52 7.37 2.53 5.69
C GLY A 52 5.86 2.34 5.90
N TYR A 53 5.11 3.43 6.04
CA TYR A 53 3.65 3.41 6.09
C TYR A 53 3.08 2.81 4.80
N TRP A 54 3.54 3.26 3.64
CA TRP A 54 3.04 2.75 2.35
C TRP A 54 3.40 1.29 2.14
N GLN A 55 4.62 0.87 2.51
CA GLN A 55 4.99 -0.54 2.47
C GLN A 55 4.09 -1.40 3.37
N LYS A 56 3.81 -0.93 4.59
CA LYS A 56 2.89 -1.62 5.50
C LYS A 56 1.50 -1.72 4.90
N ARG A 57 0.95 -0.63 4.34
CA ARG A 57 -0.40 -0.65 3.75
C ARG A 57 -0.51 -1.60 2.57
N VAL A 58 0.50 -1.64 1.69
CA VAL A 58 0.54 -2.58 0.55
C VAL A 58 0.62 -4.04 1.03
N ARG A 59 1.41 -4.32 2.08
CA ARG A 59 1.50 -5.67 2.68
C ARG A 59 0.18 -6.08 3.33
N THR A 60 -0.42 -5.19 4.11
CA THR A 60 -1.73 -5.44 4.76
C THR A 60 -2.81 -5.76 3.73
N LEU A 61 -2.86 -5.04 2.60
CA LEU A 61 -3.79 -5.37 1.51
C LEU A 61 -3.61 -6.81 1.01
N ALA A 62 -2.36 -7.26 0.87
CA ALA A 62 -2.05 -8.63 0.41
C ALA A 62 -2.35 -9.71 1.45
N GLU A 63 -2.27 -9.37 2.74
CA GLU A 63 -2.59 -10.26 3.86
C GLU A 63 -4.11 -10.37 4.07
N GLU A 64 -4.87 -9.31 3.81
CA GLU A 64 -6.31 -9.23 4.06
C GLU A 64 -7.17 -9.77 2.90
N ASN A 65 -6.64 -9.86 1.68
CA ASN A 65 -7.41 -10.16 0.47
C ASN A 65 -6.92 -11.43 -0.25
N ASP A 66 -7.86 -12.18 -0.86
CA ASP A 66 -7.55 -13.34 -1.70
C ASP A 66 -7.13 -12.87 -3.09
N LEU A 67 -5.89 -12.38 -3.19
CA LEU A 67 -5.40 -11.76 -4.41
C LEU A 67 -5.27 -12.76 -5.56
N VAL A 68 -5.77 -12.40 -6.75
CA VAL A 68 -5.46 -13.15 -7.97
C VAL A 68 -4.03 -12.87 -8.45
N ALA A 69 -3.51 -13.69 -9.37
CA ALA A 69 -2.14 -13.59 -9.85
C ALA A 69 -1.76 -12.17 -10.33
N THR A 70 -2.63 -11.52 -11.10
CA THR A 70 -2.43 -10.14 -11.58
C THR A 70 -2.33 -9.14 -10.42
N GLN A 71 -3.17 -9.27 -9.39
CA GLN A 71 -3.13 -8.40 -8.21
C GLN A 71 -1.87 -8.60 -7.37
N ARG A 72 -1.41 -9.85 -7.23
CA ARG A 72 -0.13 -10.16 -6.57
C ARG A 72 1.05 -9.52 -7.31
N GLN A 73 1.05 -9.56 -8.64
CA GLN A 73 2.08 -8.88 -9.44
C GLN A 73 2.08 -7.36 -9.23
N ARG A 74 0.88 -6.75 -9.15
CA ARG A 74 0.73 -5.31 -8.84
C ARG A 74 1.32 -4.97 -7.47
N VAL A 75 0.97 -5.75 -6.44
CA VAL A 75 1.54 -5.63 -5.08
C VAL A 75 3.07 -5.68 -5.11
N LEU A 76 3.65 -6.69 -5.77
CA LEU A 76 5.10 -6.85 -5.85
C LEU A 76 5.78 -5.64 -6.52
N ARG A 77 5.19 -5.11 -7.60
CA ARG A 77 5.72 -3.90 -8.26
C ARG A 77 5.66 -2.68 -7.36
N LEU A 78 4.59 -2.50 -6.59
CA LEU A 78 4.47 -1.39 -5.64
C LEU A 78 5.51 -1.48 -4.52
N LEU A 79 5.74 -2.67 -3.98
CA LEU A 79 6.75 -2.88 -2.94
C LEU A 79 8.16 -2.58 -3.45
N ASP A 80 8.52 -3.09 -4.63
CA ASP A 80 9.82 -2.83 -5.28
C ASP A 80 10.01 -1.33 -5.56
N LEU A 81 8.97 -0.63 -6.03
CA LEU A 81 9.02 0.83 -6.25
C LEU A 81 9.30 1.59 -4.94
N LEU A 82 8.61 1.23 -3.86
CA LEU A 82 8.79 1.86 -2.55
C LEU A 82 10.18 1.57 -1.95
N GLU A 83 10.69 0.34 -2.09
CA GLU A 83 12.02 -0.04 -1.62
C GLU A 83 13.13 0.74 -2.35
N ARG A 84 13.05 0.84 -3.68
CA ARG A 84 14.00 1.64 -4.47
C ARG A 84 14.01 3.10 -4.05
N LYS A 85 12.83 3.68 -3.77
CA LYS A 85 12.72 5.06 -3.28
C LYS A 85 13.34 5.24 -1.90
N ALA A 86 13.09 4.32 -0.98
CA ALA A 86 13.68 4.38 0.36
C ALA A 86 15.22 4.39 0.29
N VAL A 87 15.80 3.53 -0.55
CA VAL A 87 17.26 3.48 -0.78
C VAL A 87 17.79 4.79 -1.37
N LEU A 88 17.10 5.37 -2.36
CA LEU A 88 17.51 6.65 -2.96
C LEU A 88 17.40 7.84 -2.00
N SER A 89 16.34 7.85 -1.18
CA SER A 89 16.12 8.86 -0.14
C SER A 89 17.24 8.82 0.90
N GLU A 90 17.61 7.62 1.36
CA GLU A 90 18.71 7.42 2.32
C GLU A 90 20.05 7.89 1.75
N ARG A 91 20.36 7.51 0.50
CA ARG A 91 21.57 7.99 -0.20
C ARG A 91 21.64 9.52 -0.31
N SER A 92 20.49 10.17 -0.50
CA SER A 92 20.43 11.63 -0.62
C SER A 92 20.59 12.35 0.73
N ARG A 93 20.34 11.67 1.86
CA ARG A 93 20.56 12.21 3.21
C ARG A 93 22.00 12.02 3.71
N ALA A 94 22.69 10.99 3.22
CA ALA A 94 24.06 10.66 3.60
C ALA A 94 25.14 11.44 2.80
N ALA A 95 24.75 12.16 1.75
CA ALA A 95 25.61 12.99 0.90
C ALA A 95 25.54 14.47 1.30
#